data_AF-A0A969P7I2-F1
#
_entry.id   AF-A0A969P7I2-F1
#
_cell.length_a   1.000
_cell.length_b   1.000
_cell.length_c   1.000
_cell.angle_alpha   90.00
_cell.angle_beta   90.00
_cell.angle_gamma   90.00
#
_symmetry.space_group_name_H-M   'P 1'
#
loop_
_entity.id
_entity.type
_entity.pdbx_description
1 polymer ?
#
loop_
_entity_poly.entity_id
_entity_poly.type
_entity_poly.pdbx_seq_one_letter_code
_entity_poly.pdbx_strand_id
1 'polypeptide(L)'
;MPELPEVETVRRGLNQITRYQTIQGGDVLLERTIAHPSSMQEFLAGLKGAAIAQWCRRGKYLLAELVRGNGEWGMGNGEWEDAETR
;
A
#
# COMPACT_ATOMS: atom_id res chain seq x y z
N MET A 1 -17.19 5.69 -14.90
CA MET A 1 -16.02 4.83 -14.57
C MET A 1 -14.80 5.71 -14.73
N PRO A 2 -13.81 5.65 -13.83
CA PRO A 2 -12.63 6.49 -14.01
C PRO A 2 -11.93 6.18 -15.34
N GLU A 3 -11.53 7.21 -16.05
CA GLU A 3 -10.72 7.08 -17.26
C GLU A 3 -9.23 7.02 -16.92
N LEU A 4 -8.41 6.56 -17.89
CA LEU A 4 -6.97 6.39 -17.68
C LEU A 4 -6.27 7.63 -17.09
N PRO A 5 -6.59 8.88 -17.53
CA PRO A 5 -6.01 10.08 -16.93
C PRO A 5 -6.37 10.24 -15.45
N GLU A 6 -7.60 9.92 -15.06
CA GLU A 6 -8.07 10.05 -13.67
C GLU A 6 -7.39 9.02 -12.77
N VAL A 7 -7.22 7.78 -13.24
CA VAL A 7 -6.50 6.74 -12.50
C VAL A 7 -5.05 7.14 -12.27
N GLU A 8 -4.41 7.79 -13.25
CA GLU A 8 -3.04 8.30 -13.09
C GLU A 8 -2.96 9.43 -12.05
N THR A 9 -3.96 10.33 -12.02
CA THR A 9 -4.06 11.37 -10.99
C THR A 9 -4.20 10.74 -9.59
N VAL A 10 -5.05 9.73 -9.43
CA VAL A 10 -5.21 9.01 -8.17
C VAL A 10 -3.90 8.33 -7.75
N ARG A 11 -3.21 7.66 -8.68
CA ARG A 11 -1.91 7.01 -8.42
C ARG A 11 -0.87 8.01 -7.87
N ARG A 12 -0.81 9.22 -8.43
CA ARG A 12 0.12 10.28 -7.97
C ARG A 12 -0.24 10.77 -6.57
N GLY A 13 -1.51 11.07 -6.32
CA GLY A 13 -1.98 11.50 -5.00
C GLY A 13 -1.72 10.45 -3.93
N LEU A 14 -2.02 9.17 -4.21
CA LEU A 14 -1.76 8.07 -3.28
C LEU A 14 -0.26 7.92 -2.96
N ASN A 15 0.63 8.08 -3.94
CA ASN A 15 2.08 8.05 -3.69
C ASN A 15 2.56 9.18 -2.80
N GLN A 16 1.91 10.34 -2.79
CA GLN A 16 2.30 11.45 -1.92
C GLN A 16 1.86 11.22 -0.48
N ILE A 17 0.68 10.61 -0.28
CA ILE A 17 0.03 10.60 1.05
C ILE A 17 0.03 9.25 1.76
N THR A 18 0.42 8.14 1.11
CA THR A 18 0.31 6.78 1.69
C THR A 18 1.62 6.00 1.79
N ARG A 19 2.73 6.54 1.25
CA ARG A 19 4.01 5.81 1.22
C ARG A 19 4.56 5.57 2.62
N TYR A 20 5.15 4.38 2.80
CA TYR A 20 5.82 3.89 4.00
C TYR A 20 4.99 3.95 5.29
N GLN A 21 3.68 4.13 5.18
CA GLN A 21 2.77 4.02 6.31
C GLN A 21 2.40 2.56 6.56
N THR A 22 2.55 2.13 7.80
CA THR A 22 2.28 0.75 8.21
C THR A 22 0.78 0.53 8.35
N ILE A 23 0.26 -0.47 7.66
CA ILE A 23 -1.14 -0.90 7.71
C ILE A 23 -1.38 -1.60 9.05
N GLN A 24 -2.19 -1.00 9.91
CA GLN A 24 -2.54 -1.56 11.22
C GLN A 24 -3.64 -2.63 11.15
N GLY A 25 -4.43 -2.61 10.09
CA GLY A 25 -5.62 -3.42 9.89
C GLY A 25 -6.70 -2.59 9.19
N GLY A 26 -7.91 -3.13 9.14
CA GLY A 26 -9.07 -2.44 8.59
C GLY A 26 -10.31 -3.32 8.62
N ASP A 27 -11.43 -2.76 8.18
CA ASP A 27 -12.73 -3.43 8.12
C ASP A 27 -13.13 -3.66 6.66
N VAL A 28 -13.60 -4.88 6.35
CA VAL A 28 -14.20 -5.21 5.05
C VAL A 28 -15.72 -5.23 5.23
N LEU A 29 -16.37 -4.13 4.86
CA LEU A 29 -17.82 -3.98 4.99
C LEU A 29 -18.61 -4.60 3.81
N LEU A 30 -17.90 -5.01 2.76
CA LEU A 30 -18.49 -5.58 1.55
C LEU A 30 -17.63 -6.72 1.01
N GLU A 31 -17.92 -7.94 1.45
CA GLU A 31 -17.09 -9.13 1.22
C GLU A 31 -16.83 -9.38 -0.27
N ARG A 32 -17.85 -9.20 -1.14
CA ARG A 32 -17.74 -9.41 -2.60
C ARG A 32 -16.71 -8.52 -3.31
N THR A 33 -16.18 -7.51 -2.64
CA THR A 33 -15.13 -6.62 -3.18
C THR A 33 -13.76 -7.30 -3.17
N ILE A 34 -13.56 -8.27 -2.27
CA ILE A 34 -12.32 -9.03 -2.18
C ILE A 34 -12.41 -10.20 -3.16
N ALA A 35 -11.61 -10.13 -4.23
CA ALA A 35 -11.53 -11.21 -5.21
C ALA A 35 -10.70 -12.40 -4.70
N HIS A 36 -9.64 -12.12 -3.93
CA HIS A 36 -8.75 -13.14 -3.38
C HIS A 36 -7.91 -12.56 -2.21
N PRO A 37 -7.64 -13.34 -1.14
CA PRO A 37 -8.24 -14.63 -0.81
C PRO A 37 -9.74 -14.50 -0.48
N SER A 38 -10.47 -15.62 -0.51
CA SER A 38 -11.93 -15.64 -0.26
C SER A 38 -12.29 -15.27 1.18
N SER A 39 -11.37 -15.51 2.12
CA SER A 39 -11.53 -15.18 3.53
C SER A 39 -11.08 -13.74 3.80
N MET A 40 -11.98 -12.92 4.35
CA MET A 40 -11.67 -11.54 4.72
C MET A 40 -10.59 -11.45 5.79
N GLN A 41 -10.63 -12.39 6.75
CA GLN A 41 -9.67 -12.46 7.84
C GLN A 41 -8.26 -12.75 7.31
N GLU A 42 -8.15 -13.66 6.32
CA GLU A 42 -6.87 -13.93 5.65
C GLU A 42 -6.37 -12.73 4.85
N PHE A 43 -7.25 -12.04 4.13
CA PHE A 43 -6.90 -10.84 3.39
C PHE A 43 -6.34 -9.75 4.33
N LEU A 44 -7.04 -9.46 5.43
CA LEU A 44 -6.60 -8.45 6.40
C LEU A 44 -5.32 -8.86 7.13
N ALA A 45 -5.17 -10.13 7.51
CA ALA A 45 -3.95 -10.65 8.11
C ALA A 45 -2.75 -10.56 7.13
N GLY A 46 -3.00 -10.75 5.83
CA GLY A 46 -2.01 -10.57 4.77
C GLY A 46 -1.55 -9.12 4.58
N LEU A 47 -2.38 -8.13 4.95
CA LEU A 47 -2.02 -6.72 4.85
C LEU A 47 -1.41 -6.15 6.15
N LYS A 48 -1.83 -6.66 7.31
CA LYS A 48 -1.40 -6.13 8.61
C LYS A 48 0.12 -6.20 8.76
N GLY A 49 0.72 -5.08 9.19
CA GLY A 49 2.15 -4.94 9.39
C GLY A 49 2.97 -4.73 8.11
N ALA A 50 2.34 -4.74 6.94
CA ALA A 50 2.98 -4.27 5.70
C ALA A 50 2.86 -2.75 5.58
N ALA A 51 3.73 -2.15 4.77
CA ALA A 51 3.64 -0.75 4.36
C ALA A 51 3.62 -0.65 2.83
N ILE A 52 3.00 0.39 2.30
CA ILE A 52 2.96 0.64 0.85
C ILE A 52 4.26 1.35 0.45
N ALA A 53 5.09 0.70 -0.35
CA ALA A 53 6.31 1.31 -0.87
C ALA A 53 6.00 2.26 -2.03
N GLN A 54 5.13 1.83 -2.95
CA GLN A 54 4.81 2.57 -4.16
C GLN A 54 3.45 2.14 -4.74
N TRP A 55 2.76 3.10 -5.38
CA TRP A 55 1.61 2.85 -6.25
C TRP A 55 2.00 2.87 -7.73
N CYS A 56 1.68 1.78 -8.41
CA CYS A 56 1.78 1.58 -9.85
C CYS A 56 0.39 1.53 -10.50
N ARG A 57 0.32 1.68 -11.82
CA ARG A 57 -0.92 1.56 -12.59
C ARG A 57 -0.74 0.63 -13.77
N ARG A 58 -1.73 -0.24 -14.01
CA ARG A 58 -1.84 -1.05 -15.23
C ARG A 58 -3.24 -0.88 -15.81
N GLY A 59 -3.38 -0.12 -16.90
CA GLY A 59 -4.70 0.21 -17.44
C GLY A 59 -5.55 0.95 -16.41
N LYS A 60 -6.73 0.41 -16.07
CA LYS A 60 -7.64 0.97 -15.06
C LYS A 60 -7.40 0.41 -13.64
N TYR A 61 -6.35 -0.39 -13.44
CA TYR A 61 -6.00 -0.97 -12.14
C TYR A 61 -4.89 -0.19 -11.44
N LEU A 62 -5.07 0.03 -10.14
CA LEU A 62 -4.03 0.48 -9.23
C LEU A 62 -3.40 -0.72 -8.53
N LEU A 63 -2.08 -0.71 -8.43
CA LEU A 63 -1.30 -1.78 -7.81
C LEU A 63 -0.44 -1.16 -6.72
N ALA A 64 -0.62 -1.60 -5.47
CA ALA A 64 0.25 -1.22 -4.36
C ALA A 64 1.38 -2.25 -4.23
N GLU A 65 2.61 -1.79 -4.25
CA GLU A 65 3.77 -2.59 -3.86
C GLU A 65 3.89 -2.57 -2.34
N LEU A 66 3.89 -3.75 -1.73
CA LEU A 66 3.93 -3.91 -0.29
C LEU A 66 5.34 -4.32 0.14
N VAL A 67 5.87 -3.63 1.15
CA VAL A 67 7.07 -4.02 1.86
C VAL A 67 6.72 -4.41 3.28
N ARG A 68 7.39 -5.43 3.79
CA ARG A 68 7.31 -5.81 5.20
C ARG A 68 8.66 -5.51 5.81
N GLY A 69 8.68 -4.80 6.93
CA GLY A 69 9.85 -4.81 7.78
C GLY A 69 10.04 -6.25 8.24
N ASN A 70 11.07 -6.95 7.74
CA ASN A 70 11.56 -8.12 8.47
C ASN A 70 11.77 -7.67 9.92
N GLY A 71 11.38 -8.49 10.89
CA GLY A 71 11.34 -8.16 12.32
C GLY A 71 12.70 -7.90 12.97
N GLU A 72 13.57 -7.14 12.32
CA GLU A 72 14.85 -6.61 12.78
C GLU A 72 14.88 -5.11 12.47
N TRP A 73 13.85 -4.39 12.92
CA TRP A 73 14.11 -3.01 13.34
C TRP A 73 14.94 -3.13 14.61
N GLY A 74 16.26 -3.31 14.43
CA GLY A 74 17.20 -2.99 15.48
C GLY A 74 16.83 -1.59 15.95
N MET A 75 16.51 -1.46 17.24
CA MET A 75 16.46 -0.16 17.88
C MET A 75 17.84 0.47 17.72
N GLY A 76 18.01 1.21 16.64
CA GLY A 76 19.19 1.98 16.30
C GLY A 76 18.66 3.24 15.63
N ASN A 77 18.71 4.34 16.38
CA ASN A 77 18.45 5.68 15.86
C ASN A 77 19.14 5.84 14.50
N GLY A 78 18.37 6.03 13.44
CA GLY A 78 18.90 6.20 12.10
C GLY A 78 17.89 6.99 11.28
N GLU A 79 18.25 8.23 11.02
CA GLU A 79 17.56 9.19 10.17
C GLU A 79 17.04 8.55 8.88
N TRP A 80 15.78 8.81 8.57
CA TRP A 80 15.28 8.66 7.20
C TRP A 80 15.80 9.87 6.43
N GLU A 81 17.00 9.78 5.87
CA GLU A 81 17.52 10.79 4.95
C GLU A 81 16.80 10.63 3.62
N ASP A 82 16.02 11.66 3.26
CA ASP A 82 15.33 11.77 1.98
C ASP A 82 16.35 11.70 0.84
N ALA A 83 16.36 10.57 0.12
CA ALA A 83 17.13 10.41 -1.12
C ALA A 83 16.44 11.13 -2.30
N GLU A 84 16.20 12.43 -2.15
CA GLU A 84 15.77 13.34 -3.23
C GLU A 84 16.87 14.37 -3.51
N THR A 85 18.07 13.90 -3.83
CA THR A 85 19.08 14.70 -4.54
C THR A 85 19.95 13.81 -5.43
N ARG A 86 19.50 13.58 -6.66
CA ARG A 86 20.36 13.55 -7.86
C ARG A 86 19.56 13.63 -9.14
#